data_AF-A0A831UIJ7-F1
#
_entry.id   AF-A0A831UIJ7-F1
#
_cell.length_a   1.000
_cell.length_b   1.000
_cell.length_c   1.000
_cell.angle_alpha   90.00
_cell.angle_beta   90.00
_cell.angle_gamma   90.00
#
_symmetry.space_group_name_H-M   'P 1'
#
loop_
_entity.id
_entity.type
_entity.pdbx_description
1 polymer ?
#
loop_
_entity_poly.entity_id
_entity_poly.type
_entity_poly.pdbx_seq_one_letter_code
_entity_poly.pdbx_strand_id
1 'polypeptide(L)' 'MRDANATARGGYRYEAHTGGLVKVGVRWYDPTIGRFLQKDPWLGMPTFPLTLNRYGYCVNDPLQCVDPRGMRFRYIRYS' A
#
# COMPACT_ATOMS: atom_id res chain seq x y z
N MET A 1 16.62 -2.27 26.66
CA MET A 1 16.69 -2.35 25.19
C MET A 1 15.52 -1.55 24.66
N ARG A 2 15.76 -0.49 23.87
CA ARG A 2 14.72 0.40 23.35
C ARG A 2 14.33 -0.08 21.95
N ASP A 3 13.07 -0.47 21.77
CA ASP A 3 12.56 -0.97 20.49
C ASP A 3 12.46 0.18 19.47
N ALA A 4 13.47 0.26 18.60
CA ALA A 4 13.73 1.38 17.73
C ALA A 4 12.90 1.40 16.42
N ASN A 5 11.67 0.85 16.37
CA ASN A 5 11.03 0.64 15.05
C ASN A 5 9.52 0.90 14.90
N ALA A 6 8.90 1.69 15.78
CA ALA A 6 7.46 2.00 15.66
C ALA A 6 7.14 3.38 15.03
N THR A 7 8.10 4.07 14.41
CA THR A 7 7.82 5.36 13.75
C THR A 7 7.34 5.16 12.32
N ALA A 8 6.10 4.67 12.20
CA ALA A 8 5.40 4.54 10.93
C ALA A 8 5.13 5.92 10.30
N ARG A 9 5.93 6.32 9.30
CA ARG A 9 5.59 7.49 8.48
C ARG A 9 4.42 7.15 7.56
N GLY A 10 3.33 7.92 7.64
CA GLY A 10 2.29 7.92 6.60
C GLY A 10 1.46 6.63 6.46
N GLY A 11 1.39 5.77 7.48
CA GLY A 11 0.57 4.54 7.45
C GLY A 11 1.30 3.28 6.99
N TYR A 12 2.60 3.37 6.71
CA TYR A 12 3.48 2.25 6.37
C TYR A 12 4.27 1.82 7.60
N ARG A 13 4.23 0.54 7.95
CA ARG A 13 4.87 -0.07 9.11
C ARG A 13 5.73 -1.24 8.66
N TYR A 14 7.01 -1.19 9.01
CA TYR A 14 7.94 -2.30 8.79
C TYR A 14 7.95 -3.15 10.06
N GLU A 15 7.55 -4.42 9.92
CA GLU A 15 7.42 -5.32 11.06
C GLU A 15 8.55 -6.37 10.99
N ALA A 16 9.27 -6.52 12.10
CA ALA A 16 10.34 -7.52 12.20
C ALA A 16 9.77 -8.94 12.04
N HIS A 17 10.57 -9.86 11.49
CA HIS A 17 10.20 -11.28 11.29
C HIS A 17 9.07 -11.55 10.27
N THR A 18 8.69 -10.55 9.47
CA THR A 18 7.72 -10.75 8.37
C THR A 18 8.38 -11.13 7.04
N GLY A 19 9.71 -11.25 6.99
CA GLY A 19 10.43 -11.47 5.73
C GLY A 19 10.48 -10.25 4.81
N GLY A 20 10.25 -9.04 5.35
CA GLY A 20 10.29 -7.79 4.58
C GLY A 20 8.93 -7.25 4.13
N LEU A 21 7.83 -7.81 4.63
CA LEU A 21 6.50 -7.27 4.38
C LEU A 21 6.30 -5.92 5.08
N VAL A 22 5.47 -5.10 4.46
CA VAL A 22 5.10 -3.78 4.97
C VAL A 22 3.62 -3.78 5.30
N LYS A 23 3.27 -3.43 6.53
CA LYS A 23 1.88 -3.18 6.91
C LYS A 23 1.49 -1.79 6.44
N VAL A 24 0.55 -1.70 5.50
CA VAL A 24 0.05 -0.44 4.94
C VAL A 24 -1.42 -0.30 5.33
N GLY A 25 -1.67 0.51 6.36
CA GLY A 25 -3.00 0.65 6.96
C GLY A 25 -3.64 -0.71 7.26
N VAL A 26 -4.67 -1.11 6.49
CA VAL A 26 -5.39 -2.38 6.70
C VAL A 26 -4.79 -3.58 5.97
N ARG A 27 -3.92 -3.39 4.98
CA ARG A 27 -3.38 -4.47 4.13
C ARG A 27 -1.89 -4.72 4.35
N TRP A 28 -1.48 -5.97 4.17
CA TRP A 28 -0.07 -6.34 4.02
C TRP A 28 0.38 -6.16 2.57
N TYR A 29 1.51 -5.48 2.39
CA TYR A 29 2.16 -5.22 1.11
C TYR A 29 3.49 -5.97 1.06
N ASP A 30 3.75 -6.60 -0.07
CA ASP A 30 5.01 -7.24 -0.40
C ASP A 30 5.76 -6.34 -1.40
N PRO A 31 6.83 -5.66 -0.96
CA PRO A 31 7.64 -4.80 -1.83
C PRO A 31 8.41 -5.57 -2.90
N THR A 32 8.75 -6.84 -2.65
CA THR A 32 9.51 -7.68 -3.57
C THR A 32 8.74 -8.01 -4.84
N ILE A 33 7.41 -8.20 -4.74
CA ILE A 33 6.54 -8.39 -5.92
C ILE A 33 5.74 -7.14 -6.29
N GLY A 34 5.81 -6.09 -5.46
CA GLY A 34 5.14 -4.82 -5.68
C GLY A 34 3.62 -4.85 -5.51
N ARG A 35 3.06 -5.71 -4.65
CA ARG A 35 1.60 -5.92 -4.53
C ARG A 35 1.11 -6.12 -3.11
N PHE A 36 -0.18 -5.91 -2.90
CA PHE A 36 -0.86 -6.31 -1.67
C PHE A 36 -1.07 -7.83 -1.64
N LEU A 37 -1.01 -8.40 -0.45
CA LEU A 37 -1.33 -9.82 -0.19
C LEU A 37 -2.82 -10.03 0.10
N GLN A 38 -3.57 -8.94 0.28
CA GLN A 38 -4.98 -8.95 0.64
C GLN A 38 -5.79 -8.15 -0.39
N LYS A 39 -7.02 -8.62 -0.67
CA LYS A 39 -7.94 -7.92 -1.57
C LYS A 39 -8.26 -6.52 -1.04
N ASP A 40 -8.28 -5.55 -1.94
CA ASP A 40 -8.73 -4.19 -1.68
C ASP A 40 -10.20 -4.19 -1.20
N PRO A 41 -10.54 -3.55 -0.07
CA PRO A 41 -11.93 -3.33 0.32
C PRO A 41 -12.71 -2.50 -0.70
N TRP A 42 -12.04 -1.60 -1.43
CA TRP A 42 -12.64 -0.85 -2.52
C TRP A 42 -12.74 -1.71 -3.78
N LEU A 43 -13.92 -1.74 -4.40
CA LEU A 43 -14.20 -2.56 -5.58
C LEU A 43 -13.59 -2.01 -6.88
N GLY A 44 -13.04 -0.78 -6.83
CA GLY A 44 -12.59 -0.06 -8.02
C GLY A 44 -13.72 0.67 -8.74
N MET A 45 -13.42 1.12 -9.96
CA MET A 45 -14.33 1.80 -10.87
C MET A 45 -14.32 1.07 -12.22
N PRO A 46 -15.47 0.63 -12.75
CA PRO A 46 -15.53 -0.04 -14.06
C PRO A 46 -14.97 0.81 -15.21
N THR A 47 -15.11 2.13 -15.11
CA THR A 47 -14.56 3.10 -16.07
C THR A 47 -13.05 3.30 -15.95
N PHE A 48 -12.40 2.73 -14.92
CA PHE A 48 -10.95 2.74 -14.78
C PHE A 48 -10.41 1.32 -14.49
N PRO A 49 -10.25 0.47 -15.53
CA PRO A 49 -10.06 -0.97 -15.38
C PRO A 49 -8.89 -1.42 -14.51
N LEU A 50 -7.80 -0.64 -14.46
CA LEU A 50 -6.65 -0.97 -13.61
C LEU A 50 -7.00 -1.00 -12.12
N THR A 51 -8.06 -0.28 -11.70
CA THR A 51 -8.56 -0.29 -10.32
C THR A 51 -9.31 -1.57 -9.95
N LEU A 52 -9.69 -2.39 -10.94
CA LEU A 52 -10.36 -3.67 -10.72
C LEU A 52 -9.38 -4.77 -10.26
N ASN A 53 -8.07 -4.55 -10.41
CA ASN A 53 -7.06 -5.39 -9.79
C ASN A 53 -6.98 -5.10 -8.28
N ARG A 54 -7.68 -5.92 -7.49
CA ARG A 54 -7.79 -5.76 -6.03
C ARG A 54 -6.49 -6.04 -5.25
N TYR A 55 -5.39 -6.39 -5.92
CA TYR A 55 -4.08 -6.60 -5.28
C TYR A 55 -3.04 -5.55 -5.71
N GLY A 56 -3.40 -4.66 -6.64
CA GLY A 56 -2.49 -3.64 -7.14
C GLY A 56 -2.17 -2.59 -6.09
N TYR A 57 -0.91 -2.19 -6.02
CA TYR A 57 -0.52 -0.96 -5.35
C TYR A 57 -0.55 0.18 -6.37
N CYS A 58 -1.27 1.25 -6.03
CA CYS A 58 -1.18 2.50 -6.76
C CYS A 58 -1.47 2.44 -8.27
N VAL A 59 -2.37 1.54 -8.70
CA VAL A 59 -2.70 1.38 -10.12
C VAL A 59 -1.46 1.08 -10.98
N ASN A 60 -0.43 0.47 -10.37
CA ASN A 60 0.90 0.26 -10.94
C ASN A 60 1.70 1.54 -11.28
N ASP A 61 1.34 2.68 -10.69
CA ASP A 61 2.07 3.95 -10.81
C ASP A 61 2.49 4.50 -9.43
N PRO A 62 3.45 3.85 -8.75
CA PRO A 62 3.90 4.26 -7.43
C PRO A 62 4.71 5.57 -7.42
N LEU A 63 5.03 6.13 -8.59
CA LEU A 63 5.74 7.41 -8.72
C LEU A 63 4.78 8.59 -8.64
N GLN A 64 3.57 8.42 -9.16
CA GLN A 64 2.55 9.49 -9.20
C GLN A 64 1.48 9.35 -8.12
N CYS A 65 1.44 8.25 -7.36
CA CYS A 65 0.45 8.09 -6.30
C CYS A 65 1.00 7.41 -5.04
N VAL A 66 0.17 7.46 -3.99
CA VAL A 66 0.37 6.74 -2.72
C VAL A 66 -0.95 6.10 -2.25
N ASP A 67 -0.91 5.00 -1.49
CA ASP A 67 -2.08 4.43 -0.78
C ASP A 67 -1.81 4.34 0.75
N PRO A 68 -1.91 5.47 1.48
CA PRO A 68 -1.52 5.54 2.89
C PRO A 68 -2.36 4.68 3.85
N ARG A 69 -3.54 4.22 3.41
CA ARG A 69 -4.48 3.45 4.24
C ARG A 69 -4.60 2.00 3.81
N GLY A 70 -3.97 1.61 2.68
CA GLY A 70 -4.19 0.31 2.07
C GLY A 70 -5.66 0.12 1.69
N MET A 71 -6.33 1.15 1.18
CA MET A 71 -7.75 1.12 0.81
C MET A 71 -8.04 1.76 -0.54
N ARG A 72 -7.26 2.78 -0.92
CA ARG A 72 -7.45 3.51 -2.18
C ARG A 72 -6.28 4.42 -2.43
N PHE A 73 -5.74 4.36 -3.64
CA PHE A 73 -4.68 5.24 -4.10
C PHE A 73 -5.11 6.72 -4.16
N ARG A 74 -4.14 7.62 -4.02
CA ARG A 74 -4.27 9.07 -4.15
C ARG A 74 -3.10 9.60 -4.96
N TYR A 75 -3.37 10.40 -5.98
CA TYR A 75 -2.31 11.07 -6.73
C TYR A 75 -1.55 12.06 -5.86
N ILE A 76 -0.23 12.09 -6.01
CA ILE A 76 0.64 13.09 -5.43
C ILE A 76 0.37 14.39 -6.20
N ARG A 77 -0.06 15.43 -5.49
CA ARG A 77 -0.23 16.76 -6.09
C ARG A 77 1.04 17.55 -5.84
N TYR A 78 1.68 18.01 -6.91
CA TYR A 78 2.70 19.04 -6.84
C TYR A 78 1.99 20.40 -6.73
N SER A 79 2.30 21.15 -5.67
CA SER A 79 1.81 22.52 -5.44
C SER A 79 2.78 23.54 -5.99
#